data_AF-A0A101WEX3-F1
#
_entry.id   AF-A0A101WEX3-F1
#
_cell.length_a   1.000
_cell.length_b   1.000
_cell.length_c   1.000
_cell.angle_alpha   90.00
_cell.angle_beta   90.00
_cell.angle_gamma   90.00
#
_symmetry.space_group_name_H-M   'P 1'
#
loop_
_entity.id
_entity.type
_entity.pdbx_description
1 polymer ?
#
loop_
_entity_poly.entity_id
_entity_poly.type
_entity_poly.pdbx_seq_one_letter_code
_entity_poly.pdbx_strand_id
1 'polypeptide(L)'
;MDRIIEKQKKLIERIEKNFADYKAAVMKLDKQSIFDKAAEIAATKRVAYYMINIHRYYEKDIDCLLKFQNPMKLVADRYQVNLRAYLHDVVARICDPQDITGDYPFIPVAKTNDSVQ
;
A
#
# COMPACT_ATOMS: atom_id res chain seq x y z
N MET A 1 -6.66 -25.28 -10.34
CA MET A 1 -5.69 -24.17 -10.18
C MET A 1 -5.93 -23.59 -8.79
N ASP A 2 -4.90 -23.44 -7.98
CA ASP A 2 -5.02 -23.16 -6.54
C ASP A 2 -5.62 -21.75 -6.31
N ARG A 3 -6.67 -21.64 -5.47
CA ARG A 3 -7.44 -20.40 -5.27
C ARG A 3 -6.56 -19.24 -4.80
N ILE A 4 -5.53 -19.55 -4.02
CA ILE A 4 -4.56 -18.57 -3.52
C ILE A 4 -3.68 -17.99 -4.63
N ILE A 5 -3.28 -18.81 -5.62
CA ILE A 5 -2.45 -18.37 -6.74
C ILE A 5 -3.20 -17.33 -7.58
N GLU A 6 -4.49 -17.55 -7.84
CA GLU A 6 -5.31 -16.60 -8.60
C GLU A 6 -5.50 -15.28 -7.85
N LYS A 7 -5.74 -15.34 -6.52
CA LYS A 7 -5.82 -14.14 -5.68
C LYS A 7 -4.49 -13.37 -5.69
N GLN A 8 -3.37 -14.08 -5.56
CA GLN A 8 -2.04 -13.46 -5.60
C GLN A 8 -1.77 -12.79 -6.94
N LYS A 9 -2.09 -13.46 -8.05
CA LYS A 9 -1.98 -12.90 -9.40
C LYS A 9 -2.79 -11.60 -9.51
N LYS A 10 -4.05 -11.61 -9.08
CA LYS A 10 -4.91 -10.42 -9.06
C LYS A 10 -4.33 -9.27 -8.23
N LEU A 11 -3.70 -9.57 -7.10
CA LEU A 11 -3.03 -8.56 -6.28
C LEU A 11 -1.81 -7.97 -7.01
N ILE A 12 -0.97 -8.82 -7.60
CA ILE A 12 0.21 -8.40 -8.36
C ILE A 12 -0.20 -7.49 -9.53
N GLU A 13 -1.18 -7.90 -10.33
CA GLU A 13 -1.69 -7.08 -11.45
C GLU A 13 -2.20 -5.71 -10.99
N ARG A 14 -2.86 -5.65 -9.82
CA ARG A 14 -3.30 -4.37 -9.22
C ARG A 14 -2.11 -3.50 -8.82
N ILE A 15 -1.09 -4.07 -8.19
CA ILE A 15 0.12 -3.33 -7.77
C ILE A 15 0.88 -2.83 -8.99
N GLU A 16 1.03 -3.64 -10.04
CA GLU A 16 1.66 -3.25 -11.30
C GLU A 16 0.92 -2.09 -11.95
N LYS A 17 -0.41 -2.16 -12.01
CA LYS A 17 -1.24 -1.05 -12.50
C LYS A 17 -1.05 0.21 -11.65
N ASN A 18 -1.11 0.10 -10.31
CA ASN A 18 -0.91 1.24 -9.42
C ASN A 18 0.48 1.87 -9.60
N PHE A 19 1.51 1.05 -9.83
CA PHE A 19 2.86 1.53 -10.08
C PHE A 19 2.98 2.22 -11.45
N ALA A 20 2.34 1.67 -12.48
CA ALA A 20 2.30 2.28 -13.81
C ALA A 20 1.60 3.66 -13.77
N ASP A 21 0.46 3.75 -13.09
CA ASP A 21 -0.28 5.01 -12.91
C ASP A 21 0.56 6.05 -12.13
N TYR A 22 1.22 5.63 -11.04
CA TYR A 22 2.12 6.49 -10.29
C TYR A 22 3.30 6.99 -11.14
N LYS A 23 3.95 6.08 -11.88
CA LYS A 23 5.05 6.42 -12.79
C LYS A 23 4.58 7.43 -13.84
N ALA A 24 3.42 7.22 -14.45
CA ALA A 24 2.85 8.14 -15.43
C ALA A 24 2.56 9.53 -14.82
N ALA A 25 2.12 9.59 -13.56
CA ALA A 25 1.94 10.85 -12.86
C ALA A 25 3.28 11.57 -12.57
N VAL A 26 4.28 10.84 -12.07
CA VAL A 26 5.63 11.40 -11.81
C VAL A 26 6.28 11.94 -13.08
N MET A 27 6.12 11.25 -14.21
CA MET A 27 6.72 11.69 -15.49
C MET A 27 6.11 12.97 -16.06
N LYS A 28 4.96 13.44 -15.53
CA LYS A 28 4.35 14.72 -15.91
C LYS A 28 4.86 15.90 -15.07
N LEU A 29 5.60 15.63 -14.01
CA LEU A 29 6.16 16.66 -13.13
C LEU A 29 7.37 17.34 -13.78
N ASP A 30 7.61 18.59 -13.42
CA ASP A 30 8.83 19.28 -13.79
C ASP A 30 10.04 18.76 -13.00
N LYS A 31 11.25 19.15 -13.43
CA LYS A 31 12.51 18.67 -12.85
C LYS A 31 12.65 19.01 -11.37
N GLN A 32 12.19 20.19 -10.94
CA GLN A 32 12.27 20.61 -9.54
C GLN A 32 11.31 19.76 -8.69
N SER A 33 10.07 19.61 -9.14
CA SER A 33 9.09 18.74 -8.47
C SER A 33 9.55 17.27 -8.36
N ILE A 34 10.25 16.75 -9.37
CA ILE A 34 10.84 15.40 -9.32
C ILE A 34 11.95 15.34 -8.27
N PHE A 35 12.83 16.35 -8.22
CA PHE A 35 13.90 16.43 -7.25
C PHE A 35 13.35 16.48 -5.81
N ASP A 36 12.35 17.33 -5.58
CA ASP A 36 11.71 17.49 -4.26
C ASP A 36 11.01 16.20 -3.82
N LYS A 37 10.48 15.41 -4.77
CA LYS A 37 9.85 14.10 -4.51
C LYS A 37 10.80 12.90 -4.56
N ALA A 38 12.11 13.10 -4.70
CA ALA A 38 13.04 11.99 -4.93
C ALA A 38 12.97 10.89 -3.86
N ALA A 39 12.84 11.27 -2.58
CA ALA A 39 12.68 10.31 -1.48
C ALA A 39 11.36 9.53 -1.58
N GLU A 40 10.26 10.20 -1.93
CA GLU A 40 8.95 9.58 -2.12
C GLU A 40 8.98 8.56 -3.26
N ILE A 41 9.59 8.94 -4.38
CA ILE A 41 9.76 8.11 -5.58
C ILE A 41 10.60 6.87 -5.24
N ALA A 42 11.72 7.05 -4.52
CA ALA A 42 12.59 5.95 -4.12
C ALA A 42 11.87 4.94 -3.21
N ALA A 43 11.13 5.43 -2.22
CA ALA A 43 10.33 4.59 -1.33
C ALA A 43 9.24 3.82 -2.09
N THR A 44 8.50 4.50 -2.97
CA THR A 44 7.43 3.89 -3.79
C THR A 44 7.98 2.79 -4.71
N LYS A 45 9.12 3.05 -5.38
CA LYS A 45 9.78 2.05 -6.23
C LYS A 45 10.23 0.83 -5.44
N ARG A 46 10.78 1.04 -4.24
CA ARG A 46 11.22 -0.05 -3.35
C ARG A 46 10.04 -0.91 -2.90
N VAL A 47 8.93 -0.28 -2.51
CA VAL A 47 7.70 -0.95 -2.10
C VAL A 47 7.11 -1.77 -3.24
N ALA A 48 6.95 -1.18 -4.43
CA ALA A 48 6.41 -1.88 -5.59
C ALA A 48 7.26 -3.11 -5.95
N TYR A 49 8.60 -2.94 -6.01
CA TYR A 49 9.50 -4.05 -6.31
C TYR A 49 9.39 -5.18 -5.29
N TYR A 50 9.37 -4.85 -4.00
CA TYR A 50 9.24 -5.82 -2.92
C TYR A 50 7.91 -6.57 -3.00
N MET A 51 6.80 -5.85 -3.15
CA MET A 51 5.46 -6.43 -3.16
C MET A 51 5.20 -7.32 -4.38
N ILE A 52 5.86 -7.06 -5.51
CA ILE A 52 5.71 -7.88 -6.73
C ILE A 52 6.67 -9.09 -6.71
N ASN A 53 7.93 -8.89 -6.31
CA ASN A 53 9.00 -9.85 -6.59
C ASN A 53 9.54 -10.60 -5.37
N ILE A 54 9.34 -10.07 -4.16
CA ILE A 54 10.01 -10.58 -2.95
C ILE A 54 9.01 -11.09 -1.92
N HIS A 55 7.91 -10.37 -1.72
CA HIS A 55 7.00 -10.66 -0.63
C HIS A 55 6.33 -12.02 -0.81
N ARG A 56 6.40 -12.86 0.24
CA ARG A 56 5.69 -14.13 0.30
C ARG A 56 4.36 -13.91 0.99
N TYR A 57 3.30 -13.86 0.21
CA TYR A 57 1.96 -13.59 0.71
C TYR A 57 1.34 -14.80 1.40
N TYR A 58 0.75 -14.58 2.57
CA TYR A 58 -0.28 -15.46 3.11
C TYR A 58 -1.65 -15.05 2.54
N GLU A 59 -2.59 -16.00 2.43
CA GLU A 59 -3.92 -15.71 1.86
C GLU A 59 -4.63 -14.55 2.57
N LYS A 60 -4.49 -14.45 3.91
CA LYS A 60 -5.04 -13.36 4.71
C LYS A 60 -4.53 -11.97 4.30
N ASP A 61 -3.24 -11.87 3.94
CA ASP A 61 -2.63 -10.59 3.55
C ASP A 61 -3.14 -10.19 2.17
N ILE A 62 -3.31 -11.17 1.28
CA ILE A 62 -3.89 -10.95 -0.05
C ILE A 62 -5.33 -10.45 0.08
N ASP A 63 -6.14 -11.13 0.89
CA ASP A 63 -7.54 -10.76 1.10
C ASP A 63 -7.68 -9.38 1.77
N CYS A 64 -6.75 -9.01 2.65
CA CYS A 64 -6.69 -7.66 3.21
C CYS A 64 -6.33 -6.62 2.13
N LEU A 65 -5.20 -6.79 1.45
CA LEU A 65 -4.67 -5.82 0.49
C LEU A 65 -5.61 -5.61 -0.71
N LEU A 66 -6.31 -6.65 -1.15
CA LEU A 66 -7.29 -6.56 -2.24
C LEU A 66 -8.54 -5.73 -1.90
N LYS A 67 -8.78 -5.39 -0.63
CA LYS A 67 -9.83 -4.44 -0.22
C LYS A 67 -9.51 -3.00 -0.62
N PHE A 68 -8.22 -2.68 -0.83
CA PHE A 68 -7.79 -1.34 -1.18
C PHE A 68 -7.73 -1.15 -2.70
N GLN A 69 -8.09 0.05 -3.16
CA GLN A 69 -7.97 0.41 -4.57
C GLN A 69 -6.50 0.60 -4.99
N ASN A 70 -5.67 1.09 -4.07
CA ASN A 70 -4.25 1.31 -4.27
C ASN A 70 -3.42 0.75 -3.10
N PRO A 71 -3.30 -0.58 -2.96
CA PRO A 71 -2.51 -1.20 -1.90
C PRO A 71 -1.04 -0.80 -1.96
N MET A 72 -0.48 -0.52 -3.15
CA MET A 72 0.90 -0.05 -3.28
C MET A 72 1.14 1.27 -2.55
N LYS A 73 0.27 2.27 -2.78
CA LYS A 73 0.37 3.57 -2.12
C LYS A 73 0.21 3.43 -0.60
N LEU A 74 -0.75 2.63 -0.15
CA LEU A 74 -0.97 2.37 1.28
C LEU A 74 0.31 1.87 1.97
N VAL A 75 0.96 0.86 1.39
CA VAL A 75 2.21 0.31 1.95
C VAL A 75 3.35 1.33 1.85
N ALA A 76 3.43 2.10 0.76
CA ALA A 76 4.45 3.14 0.60
C ALA A 76 4.32 4.27 1.62
N ASP A 77 3.10 4.77 1.86
CA ASP A 77 2.82 5.81 2.86
C ASP A 77 3.21 5.33 4.26
N ARG A 78 2.87 4.09 4.62
CA ARG A 78 3.23 3.51 5.93
C ARG A 78 4.73 3.24 6.07
N TYR A 79 5.38 2.84 4.98
CA TYR A 79 6.83 2.64 4.96
C TYR A 79 7.59 3.97 5.09
N GLN A 80 7.10 5.05 4.51
CA GLN A 80 7.74 6.37 4.60
C GLN A 80 7.77 6.94 6.02
N VAL A 81 6.79 6.58 6.87
CA VAL A 81 6.81 6.97 8.31
C VAL A 81 8.01 6.37 9.03
N ASN A 82 8.50 5.20 8.60
CA ASN A 82 9.69 4.57 9.17
C ASN A 82 10.45 3.79 8.10
N LEU A 83 11.39 4.45 7.42
CA LEU A 83 12.19 3.85 6.36
C LEU A 83 13.12 2.71 6.83
N ARG A 84 13.33 2.58 8.15
CA ARG A 84 14.10 1.47 8.75
C ARG A 84 13.25 0.22 9.00
N ALA A 85 11.92 0.32 8.90
CA ALA A 85 11.04 -0.82 9.08
C ALA A 85 11.26 -1.86 7.97
N TYR A 86 11.11 -3.14 8.31
CA TYR A 86 11.04 -4.18 7.28
C TYR A 86 9.69 -4.12 6.58
N LEU A 87 9.70 -4.18 5.25
CA LEU A 87 8.46 -4.11 4.46
C LEU A 87 7.51 -5.29 4.76
N HIS A 88 8.04 -6.43 5.21
CA HIS A 88 7.23 -7.53 5.72
C HIS A 88 6.38 -7.08 6.91
N ASP A 89 6.99 -6.42 7.89
CA ASP A 89 6.31 -5.93 9.10
C ASP A 89 5.29 -4.85 8.74
N VAL A 90 5.58 -3.99 7.76
CA VAL A 90 4.63 -2.98 7.29
C VAL A 90 3.38 -3.64 6.72
N VAL A 91 3.53 -4.64 5.85
CA VAL A 91 2.39 -5.38 5.29
C VAL A 91 1.64 -6.13 6.38
N ALA A 92 2.35 -6.79 7.29
CA ALA A 92 1.75 -7.53 8.41
C ALA A 92 0.89 -6.61 9.28
N ARG A 93 1.40 -5.44 9.69
CA ARG A 93 0.63 -4.45 10.48
C ARG A 93 -0.59 -3.91 9.75
N ILE A 94 -0.48 -3.65 8.45
CA ILE A 94 -1.64 -3.22 7.63
C ILE A 94 -2.74 -4.30 7.63
N CYS A 95 -2.35 -5.57 7.69
CA CYS A 95 -3.25 -6.71 7.60
C CYS A 95 -3.59 -7.36 8.95
N ASP A 96 -3.08 -6.83 10.06
CA ASP A 96 -3.34 -7.36 11.39
C ASP A 96 -4.70 -6.89 11.91
N PRO A 97 -5.66 -7.79 12.19
CA PRO A 97 -6.94 -7.42 12.78
C PRO A 97 -6.83 -6.88 14.21
N GLN A 98 -5.76 -7.19 14.96
CA GLN A 98 -5.63 -6.73 16.36
C GLN A 98 -5.22 -5.26 16.46
N ASP A 99 -4.58 -4.70 15.43
CA ASP A 99 -4.29 -3.26 15.29
C ASP A 99 -5.55 -2.44 14.90
N ILE A 100 -6.69 -3.10 14.61
CA ILE A 100 -8.00 -2.45 14.40
C ILE A 100 -8.65 -2.09 15.76
N THR A 101 -8.14 -2.61 16.87
CA THR A 101 -8.72 -2.44 18.22
C THR A 101 -7.90 -1.59 19.20
N GLY A 102 -6.87 -0.86 18.76
CA GLY A 102 -6.09 -0.03 19.69
C GLY A 102 -5.32 1.11 19.05
N ASP A 103 -5.74 2.34 19.35
CA ASP A 103 -4.89 3.53 19.48
C ASP A 103 -3.99 3.95 18.30
N TYR A 104 -4.47 3.83 17.05
CA TYR A 104 -3.74 4.37 15.89
C TYR A 104 -4.12 5.82 15.54
N PRO A 105 -3.17 6.77 15.42
CA PRO A 105 -3.44 8.22 15.31
C PRO A 105 -4.00 8.72 13.96
N PHE A 106 -4.30 7.86 12.99
CA PHE A 106 -4.83 8.27 11.68
C PHE A 106 -5.95 7.37 11.16
N ILE A 107 -6.93 7.06 12.02
CA ILE A 107 -8.23 6.54 11.57
C ILE A 107 -8.91 7.66 10.73
N PRO A 108 -9.37 7.40 9.50
CA PRO A 108 -10.17 8.37 8.75
C PRO A 108 -11.45 8.66 9.53
N VAL A 109 -11.72 9.93 9.86
CA VAL A 109 -12.95 10.32 10.56
C VAL A 109 -14.14 9.86 9.71
N ALA A 110 -14.87 8.87 10.20
CA ALA A 110 -16.15 8.51 9.61
C ALA A 110 -17.03 9.75 9.66
N LYS A 111 -17.54 10.19 8.50
CA LYS A 111 -18.54 11.26 8.46
C LYS A 111 -19.70 10.83 9.33
N THR A 112 -19.87 11.51 10.46
CA THR A 112 -21.08 11.47 11.27
C THR A 112 -22.20 12.02 10.39
N ASN A 113 -22.97 11.13 9.78
CA ASN A 113 -24.32 11.49 9.41
C ASN A 113 -25.12 11.44 10.70
N ASP A 114 -25.38 12.64 11.22
CA ASP A 114 -26.24 12.89 12.36
C ASP A 114 -27.54 12.11 12.22
N SER A 115 -27.76 11.19 13.14
CA SER A 115 -29.08 10.67 13.45
C SER A 115 -29.83 11.72 14.25
N VAL A 116 -30.81 12.36 13.60
CA VAL A 116 -31.96 13.05 14.21
C VAL A 116 -33.12 12.73 13.27
N GLN A 117 -34.22 12.08 13.64
CA GLN A 117 -34.83 11.67 14.90
C GLN A 117 -35.71 10.44 14.60
#